data_AF-A0A2P4QVI4-F1
#
_entry.id   AF-A0A2P4QVI4-F1
#
_cell.length_a   1.000
_cell.length_b   1.000
_cell.length_c   1.000
_cell.angle_alpha   90.00
_cell.angle_beta   90.00
_cell.angle_gamma   90.00
#
_symmetry.space_group_name_H-M   'P 1'
#
loop_
_entity.id
_entity.type
_entity.pdbx_description
1 polymer ?
#
loop_
_entity_poly.entity_id
_entity_poly.type
_entity_poly.pdbx_seq_one_letter_code
_entity_poly.pdbx_strand_id
1 'polypeptide(L)'
;MDEGEKNDDVEDFFASPKIDNDNEEAFIVESLTACTDCHKLHNVKDIIAYKEEGKVAIMNCPYKEYPNNPISSRNHQCNNSLSILKKNKNATIAVPRMLYPKPNIHQQLSILYQRPDFENMLKLSGIQKNENNIYSDIYNGKVWKNFPFDGSTFFTTETATTHLGLLLNLDWFQPFSYTQHSTSAIYVSICNLPRVGTH
;
A
#
# COMPACT_ATOMS: atom_id res chain seq x y z
N MET A 1 37.13 19.93 -8.81
CA MET A 1 36.53 18.64 -9.19
C MET A 1 35.83 18.17 -7.94
N ASP A 2 34.57 18.56 -7.78
CA ASP A 2 33.71 18.00 -6.72
C ASP A 2 32.97 16.84 -7.35
N GLU A 3 33.34 15.64 -6.94
CA GLU A 3 32.61 14.42 -7.28
C GLU A 3 31.32 14.42 -6.46
N GLY A 4 30.19 14.41 -7.17
CA GLY A 4 28.87 14.39 -6.55
C GLY A 4 28.70 13.15 -5.68
N GLU A 5 28.36 13.35 -4.41
CA GLU A 5 27.80 12.32 -3.55
C GLU A 5 26.59 11.72 -4.27
N LYS A 6 26.73 10.44 -4.64
CA LYS A 6 25.60 9.67 -5.15
C LYS A 6 24.59 9.47 -4.03
N ASN A 7 23.34 9.78 -4.33
CA ASN A 7 22.16 9.47 -3.50
C ASN A 7 21.87 7.96 -3.46
N ASP A 8 22.87 7.15 -3.09
CA ASP A 8 22.75 5.69 -3.03
C ASP A 8 21.77 5.26 -1.89
N ASP A 9 21.60 6.09 -0.86
CA ASP A 9 20.71 5.82 0.28
C ASP A 9 19.21 5.86 -0.06
N VAL A 10 18.82 6.58 -1.12
CA VAL A 10 17.40 6.74 -1.49
C VAL A 10 16.90 5.53 -2.28
N GLU A 11 17.73 4.93 -3.12
CA GLU A 11 17.33 3.75 -3.91
C GLU A 11 17.12 2.51 -3.02
N ASP A 12 17.97 2.32 -2.02
CA ASP A 12 17.82 1.23 -1.03
C ASP A 12 16.56 1.41 -0.17
N PHE A 13 16.07 2.64 0.03
CA PHE A 13 14.81 2.89 0.73
C PHE A 13 13.57 2.38 -0.03
N PHE A 14 13.58 2.41 -1.36
CA PHE A 14 12.50 1.86 -2.19
C PHE A 14 12.66 0.36 -2.43
N ALA A 15 13.79 -0.23 -2.04
CA ALA A 15 13.98 -1.66 -2.11
C ALA A 15 12.94 -2.39 -1.24
N SER A 16 12.37 -3.45 -1.80
CA SER A 16 11.47 -4.33 -1.06
C SER A 16 12.30 -5.07 0.02
N PRO A 17 11.92 -4.98 1.30
CA PRO A 17 12.64 -5.66 2.36
C PRO A 17 12.51 -7.18 2.19
N LYS A 18 13.58 -7.89 2.57
CA LYS A 18 13.60 -9.35 2.60
C LYS A 18 12.71 -9.80 3.77
N ILE A 19 11.69 -10.57 3.47
CA ILE A 19 10.78 -11.11 4.47
C ILE A 19 11.36 -12.46 4.91
N ASP A 20 11.95 -12.50 6.11
CA ASP A 20 12.38 -13.74 6.74
C ASP A 20 11.14 -14.48 7.25
N ASN A 21 10.90 -15.66 6.69
CA ASN A 21 9.64 -16.40 6.82
C ASN A 21 9.64 -17.36 8.03
N ASP A 22 10.53 -17.14 8.99
CA ASP A 22 10.88 -18.11 10.05
C ASP A 22 10.07 -17.93 11.34
N ASN A 23 9.21 -16.91 11.43
CA ASN A 23 8.32 -16.70 12.56
C ASN A 23 6.93 -17.27 12.25
N GLU A 24 6.62 -18.38 12.91
CA GLU A 24 5.38 -19.16 12.82
C GLU A 24 4.15 -18.45 13.44
N GLU A 25 4.18 -17.13 13.63
CA GLU A 25 2.96 -16.34 13.57
C GLU A 25 2.77 -15.93 12.11
N ALA A 26 2.20 -16.84 11.32
CA ALA A 26 1.78 -16.57 9.96
C ALA A 26 0.74 -15.44 9.99
N PHE A 27 1.21 -14.20 9.92
CA PHE A 27 0.39 -13.01 9.76
C PHE A 27 -0.36 -13.23 8.46
N ILE A 28 -1.63 -13.67 8.54
CA ILE A 28 -2.39 -14.13 7.38
C ILE A 28 -2.52 -12.95 6.42
N VAL A 29 -1.64 -12.90 5.41
CA VAL A 29 -1.81 -12.02 4.27
C VAL A 29 -3.05 -12.56 3.57
N GLU A 30 -4.13 -11.77 3.55
CA GLU A 30 -5.22 -12.02 2.61
C GLU A 30 -4.61 -12.04 1.21
N SER A 31 -4.38 -13.25 0.72
CA SER A 31 -3.73 -13.47 -0.56
C SER A 31 -4.81 -13.34 -1.63
N LEU A 32 -4.67 -12.30 -2.44
CA LEU A 32 -5.55 -12.05 -3.57
C LEU A 32 -4.83 -12.45 -4.85
N THR A 33 -5.59 -12.71 -5.91
CA THR A 33 -5.06 -12.72 -7.27
C THR A 33 -5.68 -11.56 -8.03
N ALA A 34 -4.89 -10.86 -8.83
CA ALA A 34 -5.41 -9.93 -9.82
C ALA A 34 -5.63 -10.66 -11.15
N CYS A 35 -6.79 -10.45 -11.78
CA CYS A 35 -6.99 -10.86 -13.16
C CYS A 35 -6.04 -10.06 -14.07
N THR A 36 -5.25 -10.71 -14.92
CA THR A 36 -4.28 -10.03 -15.80
C THR A 36 -4.93 -9.27 -16.97
N ASP A 37 -6.25 -9.28 -17.06
CA ASP A 37 -7.02 -8.63 -18.11
C ASP A 37 -7.86 -7.48 -17.52
N CYS A 38 -8.85 -7.81 -16.66
CA CYS A 38 -9.71 -6.79 -16.05
C CYS A 38 -9.23 -6.26 -14.69
N HIS A 39 -8.08 -6.71 -14.17
CA HIS A 39 -7.50 -6.30 -12.87
C HIS A 39 -8.39 -6.54 -11.64
N LYS A 40 -9.54 -7.22 -11.79
CA LYS A 40 -10.40 -7.58 -10.65
C LYS A 40 -9.65 -8.51 -9.70
N LEU A 41 -9.75 -8.23 -8.41
CA LEU A 41 -9.17 -9.04 -7.34
C LEU A 41 -10.11 -10.21 -6.97
N HIS A 42 -9.54 -11.39 -6.80
CA HIS A 42 -10.22 -12.61 -6.36
C HIS A 42 -9.46 -13.26 -5.19
N ASN A 43 -10.17 -14.03 -4.37
CA ASN A 43 -9.54 -14.74 -3.26
C ASN A 43 -8.73 -15.94 -3.78
N VAL A 44 -7.48 -16.08 -3.31
CA VAL A 44 -6.62 -17.21 -3.69
C VAL A 44 -7.18 -18.56 -3.22
N LYS A 45 -7.89 -18.60 -2.08
CA LYS A 45 -8.51 -19.83 -1.56
C LYS A 45 -9.54 -20.39 -2.54
N ASP A 46 -10.35 -19.53 -3.14
CA ASP A 46 -11.37 -19.92 -4.12
C ASP A 46 -10.72 -20.54 -5.37
N ILE A 47 -9.59 -19.97 -5.79
CA ILE A 47 -8.83 -20.44 -6.95
C ILE A 47 -8.19 -21.81 -6.70
N ILE A 48 -7.59 -22.01 -5.52
CA ILE A 48 -6.96 -23.28 -5.15
C ILE A 48 -8.01 -24.37 -4.95
N ALA A 49 -9.17 -24.02 -4.40
CA ALA A 49 -10.27 -24.96 -4.17
C ALA A 49 -11.08 -25.26 -5.44
N TYR A 50 -10.91 -24.48 -6.52
CA TYR A 50 -11.70 -24.60 -7.73
C TYR A 50 -11.52 -25.96 -8.40
N LYS A 51 -12.66 -26.57 -8.76
CA LYS A 51 -12.73 -27.85 -9.45
C LYS A 51 -13.83 -27.82 -10.49
N GLU A 52 -13.58 -28.50 -11.60
CA GLU A 52 -14.56 -28.76 -12.65
C GLU A 52 -14.78 -30.28 -12.73
N GLU A 53 -16.03 -30.72 -12.63
CA GLU A 53 -16.40 -32.14 -12.55
C GLU A 53 -15.62 -32.92 -11.46
N GLY A 54 -15.35 -32.27 -10.32
CA GLY A 54 -14.61 -32.84 -9.19
C GLY A 54 -13.10 -32.94 -9.39
N LYS A 55 -12.56 -32.52 -10.54
CA LYS A 55 -11.12 -32.49 -10.84
C LYS A 55 -10.57 -31.08 -10.76
N VAL A 56 -9.29 -30.96 -10.40
CA VAL A 56 -8.58 -29.67 -10.39
C VAL A 56 -8.59 -29.08 -11.81
N ALA A 57 -9.03 -27.84 -11.93
CA ALA A 57 -9.25 -27.17 -13.21
C ALA A 57 -8.74 -25.73 -13.20
N ILE A 58 -8.72 -25.10 -14.37
CA ILE A 58 -8.36 -23.68 -14.50
C ILE A 58 -9.59 -22.86 -14.14
N MET A 59 -9.47 -21.99 -13.13
CA MET A 59 -10.52 -21.04 -12.79
C MET A 59 -10.41 -19.84 -13.73
N ASN A 60 -11.51 -19.50 -14.40
CA ASN A 60 -11.61 -18.29 -15.22
C ASN A 60 -12.26 -17.15 -14.44
N CYS A 61 -11.93 -15.91 -14.79
CA CYS A 61 -12.41 -14.71 -14.11
C CYS A 61 -13.94 -14.57 -14.28
N PRO A 62 -14.72 -14.67 -13.18
CA PRO A 62 -16.17 -14.52 -13.24
C PRO A 62 -16.61 -13.04 -13.28
N TYR A 63 -15.68 -12.09 -13.36
CA TYR A 63 -16.04 -10.68 -13.36
C TYR A 63 -16.74 -10.27 -14.65
N LYS A 64 -17.83 -9.53 -14.46
CA LYS A 64 -18.67 -8.99 -15.52
C LYS A 64 -18.76 -7.49 -15.35
N GLU A 65 -18.22 -6.76 -16.32
CA GLU A 65 -18.26 -5.30 -16.31
C GLU A 65 -19.65 -4.85 -16.75
N TYR A 66 -20.27 -3.93 -16.00
CA TYR A 66 -21.61 -3.39 -16.27
C TYR A 66 -22.67 -4.46 -16.60
N PRO A 67 -23.02 -5.36 -15.65
CA PRO A 67 -23.87 -6.52 -15.93
C PRO A 67 -25.28 -6.18 -16.44
N ASN A 68 -25.76 -4.97 -16.12
CA ASN A 68 -27.09 -4.46 -16.50
C ASN A 68 -27.04 -3.46 -17.67
N ASN A 69 -25.95 -3.43 -18.45
CA ASN A 69 -25.86 -2.52 -19.58
C ASN A 69 -26.81 -2.96 -20.71
N PRO A 70 -27.71 -2.07 -21.19
CA PRO A 70 -28.59 -2.39 -22.32
C PRO A 70 -27.83 -2.60 -23.63
N ILE A 71 -26.60 -2.08 -23.74
CA ILE A 71 -25.73 -2.30 -24.89
C ILE A 71 -24.96 -3.61 -24.67
N SER A 72 -25.33 -4.65 -25.43
CA SER A 72 -24.75 -5.99 -25.30
C SER A 72 -23.23 -6.03 -25.45
N SER A 73 -22.65 -5.20 -26.33
CA SER A 73 -21.20 -5.10 -26.52
C SER A 73 -20.45 -4.54 -25.31
N ARG A 74 -21.14 -3.83 -24.42
CA ARG A 74 -20.58 -3.30 -23.15
C ARG A 74 -20.89 -4.18 -21.95
N ASN A 75 -21.48 -5.34 -22.21
CA ASN A 75 -21.91 -6.31 -21.21
C ASN A 75 -21.03 -7.57 -21.34
N HIS A 76 -19.71 -7.40 -21.19
CA HIS A 76 -18.72 -8.44 -21.45
C HIS A 76 -18.30 -9.17 -20.17
N GLN A 77 -18.26 -10.49 -20.26
CA GLN A 77 -17.73 -11.39 -19.24
C GLN A 77 -16.23 -11.59 -19.48
N CYS A 78 -15.38 -11.30 -18.49
CA CYS A 78 -13.92 -11.33 -18.67
C CYS A 78 -13.39 -12.70 -19.10
N ASN A 79 -13.72 -13.78 -18.36
CA ASN A 79 -13.30 -15.16 -18.67
C ASN A 79 -11.79 -15.42 -18.79
N ASN A 80 -10.93 -14.43 -18.56
CA ASN A 80 -9.49 -14.63 -18.55
C ASN A 80 -9.08 -15.58 -17.40
N SER A 81 -8.15 -16.48 -17.65
CA SER A 81 -7.74 -17.48 -16.66
C SER A 81 -7.07 -16.84 -15.44
N LEU A 82 -7.57 -17.16 -14.25
CA LEU A 82 -7.01 -16.75 -12.96
C LEU A 82 -5.95 -17.72 -12.45
N SER A 83 -5.94 -18.96 -12.93
CA SER A 83 -4.96 -19.97 -12.54
C SER A 83 -4.23 -20.62 -13.71
N ILE A 84 -3.14 -21.31 -13.38
CA ILE A 84 -2.46 -22.27 -14.23
C ILE A 84 -2.34 -23.60 -13.49
N LEU A 85 -2.40 -24.69 -14.24
CA LEU A 85 -2.16 -26.01 -13.69
C LEU A 85 -0.67 -26.31 -13.69
N LYS A 86 -0.13 -26.67 -12.53
CA LYS A 86 1.25 -27.17 -12.39
C LYS A 86 1.21 -28.62 -11.98
N LYS A 87 1.99 -29.46 -12.66
CA LYS A 87 2.25 -30.83 -12.22
C LYS A 87 3.38 -30.82 -11.20
N ASN A 88 3.12 -31.37 -10.03
CA ASN A 88 4.14 -31.74 -9.05
C ASN A 88 4.30 -33.27 -9.07
N LYS A 89 5.34 -33.80 -8.41
CA LYS A 89 5.68 -35.24 -8.41
C LYS A 89 4.49 -36.14 -8.04
N ASN A 90 3.56 -35.65 -7.21
CA ASN A 90 2.45 -36.43 -6.66
C ASN A 90 1.06 -35.99 -7.15
N ALA A 91 0.90 -34.81 -7.74
CA ALA A 91 -0.42 -34.28 -8.10
C ALA A 91 -0.35 -33.09 -9.08
N THR A 92 -1.45 -32.85 -9.79
CA THR A 92 -1.70 -31.58 -10.47
C THR A 92 -2.37 -30.61 -9.50
N ILE A 93 -1.82 -29.40 -9.37
CA ILE A 93 -2.37 -28.33 -8.54
C ILE A 93 -2.71 -27.11 -9.41
N ALA A 94 -3.75 -26.38 -9.03
CA ALA A 94 -4.03 -25.06 -9.57
C ALA A 94 -3.28 -24.02 -8.74
N VAL A 95 -2.52 -23.15 -9.40
CA VAL A 95 -1.86 -22.01 -8.75
C VAL A 95 -2.33 -20.71 -9.39
N PRO A 96 -2.49 -19.62 -8.61
CA PRO A 96 -2.86 -18.32 -9.15
C PRO A 96 -1.86 -17.81 -10.18
N ARG A 97 -2.33 -17.14 -11.24
CA ARG A 97 -1.46 -16.55 -12.27
C ARG A 97 -0.71 -15.32 -11.79
N MET A 98 -1.38 -14.45 -11.04
CA MET A 98 -0.83 -13.17 -10.59
C MET A 98 -1.25 -12.91 -9.16
N LEU A 99 -0.37 -13.25 -8.21
CA LEU A 99 -0.58 -12.94 -6.81
C LEU A 99 -0.54 -11.43 -6.60
N TYR A 100 -1.52 -10.93 -5.86
CA TYR A 100 -1.58 -9.55 -5.41
C TYR A 100 -1.39 -9.54 -3.89
N PRO A 101 -0.18 -9.22 -3.40
CA PRO A 101 0.05 -9.10 -1.98
C PRO A 101 -0.69 -7.85 -1.48
N LYS A 102 -1.64 -8.03 -0.57
CA LYS A 102 -2.31 -6.92 0.11
C LYS A 102 -1.90 -6.93 1.58
N PRO A 103 -0.71 -6.42 1.94
CA PRO A 103 -0.34 -6.32 3.34
C PRO A 103 -1.30 -5.34 4.03
N ASN A 104 -1.81 -5.71 5.20
CA ASN A 104 -2.58 -4.77 6.00
C ASN A 104 -1.66 -3.68 6.60
N ILE A 105 -2.27 -2.63 7.16
CA ILE A 105 -1.51 -1.49 7.69
C ILE A 105 -0.52 -1.90 8.77
N HIS A 106 -0.86 -2.88 9.63
CA HIS A 106 0.06 -3.37 10.65
C HIS A 106 1.30 -4.01 10.02
N GLN A 107 1.12 -4.89 9.03
CA GLN A 107 2.24 -5.50 8.31
C GLN A 107 3.11 -4.47 7.60
N GLN A 108 2.49 -3.51 6.91
CA GLN A 108 3.23 -2.44 6.24
C GLN A 108 4.05 -1.63 7.25
N LEU A 109 3.50 -1.30 8.41
CA LEU A 109 4.23 -0.63 9.48
C LEU A 109 5.34 -1.52 10.04
N SER A 110 5.08 -2.79 10.35
CA SER A 110 6.11 -3.73 10.83
C SER A 110 7.28 -3.83 9.85
N ILE A 111 6.98 -3.95 8.56
CA ILE A 111 7.97 -3.99 7.49
C ILE A 111 8.82 -2.71 7.48
N LEU A 112 8.21 -1.54 7.67
CA LEU A 112 8.93 -0.27 7.75
C LEU A 112 9.83 -0.20 8.98
N TYR A 113 9.35 -0.60 10.16
CA TYR A 113 10.13 -0.62 11.40
C TYR A 113 11.29 -1.63 11.38
N GLN A 114 11.18 -2.69 10.58
CA GLN A 114 12.28 -3.63 10.37
C GLN A 114 13.39 -3.10 9.46
N ARG A 115 13.16 -1.99 8.73
CA ARG A 115 14.21 -1.40 7.90
C ARG A 115 15.29 -0.78 8.79
N PRO A 116 16.58 -1.04 8.51
CA PRO A 116 17.68 -0.37 9.19
C PRO A 116 17.47 1.15 9.20
N ASP A 117 17.76 1.78 10.33
CA ASP A 117 17.68 3.23 10.54
C ASP A 117 16.31 3.90 10.39
N PHE A 118 15.22 3.15 10.15
CA PHE A 118 13.88 3.75 10.05
C PHE A 118 13.51 4.56 11.31
N GLU A 119 13.73 4.00 12.50
CA GLU A 119 13.49 4.73 13.75
C GLU A 119 14.40 5.94 13.95
N ASN A 120 15.63 5.88 13.42
CA ASN A 120 16.57 7.00 13.46
C ASN A 120 16.08 8.12 12.55
N MET A 121 15.60 7.80 11.34
CA MET A 121 14.94 8.77 10.45
C MET A 121 13.72 9.42 11.12
N LEU A 122 12.93 8.66 11.88
CA LEU A 122 11.84 9.23 12.67
C LEU A 122 12.33 10.18 13.78
N LYS A 123 13.59 10.10 14.21
CA LYS A 123 14.17 11.05 15.18
C LYS A 123 14.77 12.28 14.51
N LEU A 124 15.22 12.18 13.26
CA LEU A 124 15.86 13.27 12.51
C LEU A 124 14.92 14.45 12.20
N SER A 125 13.59 14.27 12.19
CA SER A 125 12.64 15.37 12.00
C SER A 125 12.71 16.46 13.08
N GLY A 126 13.20 16.11 14.28
CA GLY A 126 13.43 17.08 15.36
C GLY A 126 14.70 17.90 15.17
N ILE A 127 15.55 17.56 14.19
CA ILE A 127 16.80 18.24 13.87
C ILE A 127 16.55 19.13 12.65
N GLN A 128 15.73 20.17 12.81
CA GLN A 128 15.58 21.15 11.74
C GLN A 128 16.82 22.07 11.73
N LYS A 129 17.46 22.21 10.57
CA LYS A 129 18.29 23.38 10.29
C LYS A 129 17.34 24.57 10.23
N ASN A 130 17.57 25.58 11.06
CA ASN A 130 16.89 26.87 11.00
C ASN A 130 17.29 27.58 9.69
N GLU A 131 16.77 27.12 8.55
CA GLU A 131 16.92 27.81 7.28
C GLU A 131 15.83 28.87 7.19
N ASN A 132 16.26 30.13 7.29
CA ASN A 132 15.40 31.29 7.15
C ASN A 132 14.73 31.22 5.76
N ASN A 133 13.39 31.05 5.75
CA ASN A 133 12.46 31.07 4.60
C ASN A 133 11.81 29.75 4.16
N ILE A 134 12.01 28.62 4.87
CA ILE A 134 11.23 27.39 4.58
C ILE A 134 10.07 27.26 5.57
N TYR A 135 8.83 27.43 5.08
CA TYR A 135 7.62 27.14 5.86
C TYR A 135 7.38 25.63 5.93
N SER A 136 7.63 25.05 7.09
CA SER A 136 7.37 23.64 7.39
C SER A 136 6.21 23.52 8.38
N ASP A 137 5.08 24.19 8.16
CA ASP A 137 3.99 24.31 9.15
C ASP A 137 3.37 22.95 9.60
N ILE A 138 3.52 21.90 8.79
CA ILE A 138 3.15 20.51 9.14
C ILE A 138 4.07 19.96 10.25
N TYR A 139 5.36 20.30 10.22
CA TYR A 139 6.38 19.87 11.19
C TYR A 139 6.52 20.85 12.36
N ASN A 140 6.40 22.16 12.09
CA ASN A 140 6.59 23.24 13.05
C ASN A 140 5.43 23.38 14.05
N GLY A 141 4.45 22.46 14.02
CA GLY A 141 3.40 22.40 15.04
C GLY A 141 2.29 23.43 14.89
N LYS A 142 2.44 24.46 14.05
CA LYS A 142 1.51 25.60 14.02
C LYS A 142 0.10 25.19 13.59
N VAL A 143 -0.01 24.30 12.60
CA VAL A 143 -1.31 23.78 12.18
C VAL A 143 -1.96 22.95 13.29
N TRP A 144 -1.16 22.17 14.02
CA TRP A 144 -1.60 21.33 15.13
C TRP A 144 -2.02 22.16 16.36
N LYS A 145 -1.40 23.32 16.59
CA LYS A 145 -1.76 24.26 17.68
C LYS A 145 -3.13 24.92 17.48
N ASN A 146 -3.56 25.10 16.23
CA ASN A 146 -4.81 25.79 15.88
C ASN A 146 -5.89 24.83 15.35
N PHE A 147 -5.62 23.52 15.33
CA PHE A 147 -6.57 22.53 14.85
C PHE A 147 -7.74 22.45 15.84
N PRO A 148 -8.99 22.72 15.41
CA PRO A 148 -10.12 22.75 16.32
C PRO A 148 -10.40 21.33 16.83
N PHE A 149 -10.23 21.16 18.13
CA PHE A 149 -10.60 19.94 18.85
C PHE A 149 -11.25 20.33 20.18
N ASP A 150 -11.78 19.35 20.91
CA ASP A 150 -12.53 19.50 22.17
C ASP A 150 -11.73 20.14 23.35
N GLY A 151 -10.54 20.68 23.09
CA GLY A 151 -9.66 21.30 24.07
C GLY A 151 -8.61 20.36 24.65
N SER A 152 -8.64 19.06 24.31
CA SER A 152 -7.58 18.14 24.71
C SER A 152 -6.32 18.30 23.85
N THR A 153 -5.15 18.06 24.47
CA THR A 153 -3.85 18.16 23.81
C THR A 153 -3.57 16.91 22.99
N PHE A 154 -3.23 17.09 21.71
CA PHE A 154 -2.78 16.00 20.84
C PHE A 154 -1.29 15.69 21.04
N PHE A 155 -0.92 14.42 20.85
CA PHE A 155 0.47 13.95 20.78
C PHE A 155 1.31 14.31 22.01
N THR A 156 0.72 14.19 23.20
CA THR A 156 1.47 14.31 24.45
C THR A 156 2.40 13.11 24.61
N THR A 157 3.49 13.27 25.36
CA THR A 157 4.38 12.15 25.71
C THR A 157 3.66 11.02 26.45
N GLU A 158 2.51 11.31 27.06
CA GLU A 158 1.67 10.34 27.76
C GLU A 158 0.78 9.53 26.81
N THR A 159 0.42 10.08 25.64
CA THR A 159 -0.56 9.49 24.71
C THR A 159 0.03 9.04 23.38
N ALA A 160 1.20 9.54 22.98
CA ALA A 160 1.85 9.19 21.72
C ALA A 160 3.35 8.93 21.93
N THR A 161 3.73 7.66 22.09
CA THR A 161 5.13 7.26 22.33
C THR A 161 6.01 7.34 21.09
N THR A 162 5.45 7.07 19.91
CA THR A 162 6.19 7.02 18.63
C THR A 162 6.01 8.28 17.78
N HIS A 163 5.04 9.14 18.13
CA HIS A 163 4.66 10.33 17.36
C HIS A 163 4.48 10.03 15.85
N LEU A 164 3.93 8.86 15.50
CA LEU A 164 3.64 8.50 14.12
C LEU A 164 2.21 8.87 13.75
N GLY A 165 2.04 9.62 12.67
CA GLY A 165 0.74 9.98 12.09
C GLY A 165 0.52 9.30 10.75
N LEU A 166 -0.73 9.00 10.43
CA LEU A 166 -1.15 8.58 9.09
C LEU A 166 -2.04 9.65 8.51
N LEU A 167 -1.62 10.22 7.37
CA LEU A 167 -2.38 11.23 6.64
C LEU A 167 -2.96 10.62 5.37
N LEU A 168 -4.28 10.50 5.29
CA LEU A 168 -4.98 10.10 4.07
C LEU A 168 -5.10 11.30 3.13
N ASN A 169 -4.41 11.24 1.99
CA ASN A 169 -4.50 12.23 0.93
C ASN A 169 -5.41 11.73 -0.19
N LEU A 170 -6.13 12.67 -0.79
CA LEU A 170 -6.99 12.46 -1.94
C LEU A 170 -6.75 13.60 -2.94
N ASP A 171 -6.02 13.29 -4.00
CA ASP A 171 -5.67 14.25 -5.04
C ASP A 171 -6.50 13.97 -6.29
N TRP A 172 -7.01 15.03 -6.91
CA TRP A 172 -7.59 14.97 -8.26
C TRP A 172 -6.74 15.79 -9.20
N PHE A 173 -6.34 15.20 -10.31
CA PHE A 173 -5.61 15.90 -11.36
C PHE A 173 -6.04 15.42 -12.74
N GLN A 174 -5.83 16.27 -13.74
CA GLN A 174 -6.11 15.96 -15.13
C GLN A 174 -4.78 15.83 -15.88
N PRO A 175 -4.24 14.61 -16.05
CA PRO A 175 -2.91 14.42 -16.63
C PRO A 175 -2.80 14.79 -18.12
N PHE A 176 -3.94 14.87 -18.83
CA PHE A 176 -3.97 15.13 -20.27
C PHE A 176 -4.85 16.32 -20.64
N SER A 177 -4.30 17.25 -21.41
CA SER A 177 -5.07 18.31 -22.05
C SER A 177 -6.08 17.71 -23.05
N TYR A 178 -7.27 18.29 -23.12
CA TYR A 178 -8.35 17.91 -24.05
C TYR A 178 -9.05 16.55 -23.79
N THR A 179 -8.80 15.88 -22.67
CA THR A 179 -9.60 14.70 -22.24
C THR A 179 -10.59 15.08 -21.14
N GLN A 180 -11.78 14.50 -21.11
CA GLN A 180 -12.75 14.70 -20.00
C GLN A 180 -12.49 13.79 -18.78
N HIS A 181 -11.37 13.06 -18.78
CA HIS A 181 -11.05 12.10 -17.72
C HIS A 181 -10.27 12.79 -16.58
N SER A 182 -10.89 12.88 -15.42
CA SER A 182 -10.21 13.21 -14.16
C SER A 182 -9.61 11.94 -13.56
N THR A 183 -8.36 12.03 -13.10
CA THR A 183 -7.70 10.97 -12.34
C THR A 183 -7.66 11.36 -10.89
N SER A 184 -7.97 10.41 -9.99
CA SER A 184 -7.82 10.59 -8.56
C SER A 184 -6.79 9.63 -7.98
N ALA A 185 -5.93 10.14 -7.09
CA ALA A 185 -5.02 9.32 -6.30
C ALA A 185 -5.47 9.34 -4.83
N ILE A 186 -5.57 8.16 -4.22
CA ILE A 186 -5.76 8.01 -2.78
C ILE A 186 -4.52 7.32 -2.23
N TYR A 187 -3.87 7.95 -1.26
CA TYR A 187 -2.68 7.39 -0.63
C TYR A 187 -2.59 7.81 0.83
N VAL A 188 -1.92 6.99 1.64
CA VAL A 188 -1.64 7.30 3.03
C VAL A 188 -0.16 7.69 3.14
N SER A 189 0.11 8.86 3.69
CA SER A 189 1.45 9.31 4.03
C SER A 189 1.74 9.02 5.49
N ILE A 190 2.96 8.59 5.78
CA ILE A 190 3.45 8.43 7.14
C ILE A 190 4.07 9.75 7.56
N CYS A 191 3.43 10.38 8.54
CA CYS A 191 3.85 11.65 9.09
C CYS A 191 4.63 11.41 10.38
N ASN A 192 5.74 12.10 10.51
CA ASN A 192 6.45 12.19 11.76
C ASN A 192 5.93 13.41 12.50
N LEU A 193 5.13 13.15 13.54
CA LEU A 193 4.39 14.18 14.25
C LEU A 193 5.29 14.90 15.26
N PRO A 194 4.94 16.14 15.63
CA PRO A 194 5.69 16.90 16.62
C PRO A 194 5.77 16.15 17.95
N ARG A 195 6.98 16.11 18.51
CA ARG A 195 7.26 15.56 19.84
C ARG A 195 7.22 16.71 20.85
N VAL A 196 6.02 17.04 21.32
CA VAL A 196 5.74 18.15 22.25
C VAL A 196 5.87 19.53 21.62
N GLY A 197 4.89 20.39 21.91
CA GLY A 197 4.88 21.78 21.50
C GLY A 197 6.11 22.50 22.04
N THR A 198 7.01 22.90 21.14
CA THR A 198 7.98 23.94 21.45
C THR A 198 7.18 25.18 21.82
N HIS A 199 7.30 25.58 23.08
CA HIS A 199 6.82 26.84 23.61
C HIS A 199 7.34 28.00 22.77
#